data_AF-A0AAW1GP63-F1
#
_entry.id   AF-A0AAW1GP63-F1
#
_cell.length_a   1.000
_cell.length_b   1.000
_cell.length_c   1.000
_cell.angle_alpha   90.00
_cell.angle_beta   90.00
_cell.angle_gamma   90.00
#
_symmetry.space_group_name_H-M   'P 1'
#
loop_
_entity.id
_entity.type
_entity.pdbx_description
1 polymer ?
#
loop_
_entity_poly.entity_id
_entity_poly.type
_entity_poly.pdbx_seq_one_letter_code
_entity_poly.pdbx_strand_id
1 'polypeptide(L)'
;MESDSKSVDQEQELRSDSDIGEQDDGNMQCDSDDEDMQSNADNEGDTSLQADVPTSLFASVSALEEDVTKTLLRMNGGYEATIEKESSRKNITMSAPRACTSSSTTKVNQSYTATTKFEGFDIRSDLVPILQKIWRNHGNIIEHSTIRSGDIIARALESLATMVQILDNNLVESISDCQADYLSTTLSDLEFMGFKVRWLGSFVEKAVKLHKSKPLVDSLKKLTDLSSQVKECRAILRDEVAKLTEEENKLKKEMAKVSKLIPFSGQVKLNEPLGSGLT
;
A
#
# COMPACT_ATOMS: atom_id res chain seq x y z
N MET A 1 19.17 59.53 45.88
CA MET A 1 19.56 58.86 44.61
C MET A 1 18.72 57.59 44.54
N GLU A 2 17.39 57.68 44.50
CA GLU A 2 16.53 58.34 43.49
C GLU A 2 16.69 57.74 42.10
N SER A 3 15.52 57.51 41.49
CA SER A 3 15.19 56.97 40.17
C SER A 3 14.89 55.47 40.11
N ASP A 4 13.81 55.02 39.48
CA ASP A 4 12.61 55.72 39.00
C ASP A 4 11.53 54.67 38.69
N SER A 5 10.30 55.06 38.96
CA SER A 5 9.06 54.35 38.66
C SER A 5 8.85 54.18 37.16
N LYS A 6 8.23 53.06 36.75
CA LYS A 6 7.30 53.07 35.61
C LYS A 6 6.32 51.90 35.69
N SER A 7 5.10 52.23 36.13
CA SER A 7 3.90 51.47 35.82
C SER A 7 3.54 51.70 34.35
N VAL A 8 2.99 50.68 33.71
CA VAL A 8 2.17 50.83 32.52
C VAL A 8 1.02 49.84 32.64
N ASP A 9 -0.15 50.41 32.95
CA ASP A 9 -1.47 49.84 32.72
C ASP A 9 -1.66 49.57 31.23
N GLN A 10 -2.26 48.44 30.86
CA GLN A 10 -3.21 48.44 29.77
C GLN A 10 -4.18 47.26 29.84
N GLU A 11 -5.37 47.57 30.36
CA GLU A 11 -6.61 46.88 30.05
C GLU A 11 -6.89 46.97 28.54
N GLN A 12 -7.38 45.87 27.95
CA GLN A 12 -8.39 45.95 26.90
C GLN A 12 -9.16 44.62 26.81
N GLU A 13 -10.36 44.65 27.38
CA GLU A 13 -11.49 43.81 26.99
C GLU A 13 -11.74 43.95 25.48
N LEU A 14 -11.84 42.84 24.75
CA LEU A 14 -12.69 42.79 23.57
C LEU A 14 -13.43 41.46 23.56
N ARG A 15 -14.74 41.58 23.82
CA ARG A 15 -15.78 40.60 23.54
C ARG A 15 -15.86 40.38 22.03
N SER A 16 -15.99 39.13 21.61
CA SER A 16 -16.56 38.79 20.31
C SER A 16 -17.47 37.58 20.49
N ASP A 17 -18.75 37.90 20.70
CA ASP A 17 -19.87 36.99 20.43
C ASP A 17 -19.91 36.74 18.92
N SER A 18 -19.93 35.47 18.52
CA SER A 18 -20.25 35.08 17.14
C SER A 18 -21.08 33.81 17.19
N ASP A 19 -22.37 34.07 17.39
CA ASP A 19 -23.52 33.32 16.89
C ASP A 19 -23.41 33.13 15.35
N ILE A 20 -24.15 32.17 14.79
CA ILE A 20 -24.19 31.65 13.39
C ILE A 20 -23.65 30.21 13.33
N GLY A 21 -24.40 29.19 12.92
CA GLY A 21 -25.77 29.10 12.42
C GLY A 21 -26.05 27.64 12.07
N GLU A 22 -27.24 27.19 12.40
CA GLU A 22 -27.84 25.93 11.92
C GLU A 22 -28.10 26.01 10.41
N GLN A 23 -27.71 24.98 9.65
CA GLN A 23 -28.17 24.60 8.30
C GLN A 23 -27.22 23.49 7.81
N ASP A 24 -27.62 22.42 7.11
CA ASP A 24 -28.84 22.08 6.40
C ASP A 24 -28.79 20.57 6.10
N ASP A 25 -29.94 19.92 6.10
CA ASP A 25 -30.14 18.49 5.86
C ASP A 25 -30.10 18.19 4.35
N GLY A 26 -28.91 17.86 3.84
CA GLY A 26 -28.72 17.46 2.44
C GLY A 26 -28.91 15.95 2.21
N ASN A 27 -30.16 15.50 2.17
CA ASN A 27 -30.57 14.18 1.68
C ASN A 27 -30.25 14.05 0.17
N MET A 28 -29.14 13.39 -0.19
CA MET A 28 -28.84 12.99 -1.56
C MET A 28 -29.29 11.56 -1.82
N GLN A 29 -30.47 11.46 -2.40
CA GLN A 29 -31.03 10.26 -3.01
C GLN A 29 -30.57 10.24 -4.47
N CYS A 30 -29.71 9.29 -4.82
CA CYS A 30 -29.29 9.06 -6.20
C CYS A 30 -30.02 7.82 -6.72
N ASP A 31 -31.17 8.08 -7.34
CA ASP A 31 -31.90 7.15 -8.18
C ASP A 31 -31.09 6.89 -9.48
N SER A 32 -31.13 5.62 -9.90
CA SER A 32 -31.22 5.09 -11.27
C SER A 32 -30.19 5.52 -12.32
N ASP A 33 -29.62 4.53 -13.03
CA ASP A 33 -30.01 4.29 -14.42
C ASP A 33 -29.38 2.98 -14.92
N ASP A 34 -30.29 2.03 -15.22
CA ASP A 34 -30.07 0.86 -16.06
C ASP A 34 -29.77 1.33 -17.49
N GLU A 35 -28.61 0.97 -18.03
CA GLU A 35 -28.33 1.06 -19.47
C GLU A 35 -27.97 -0.33 -19.99
N ASP A 36 -29.01 -0.99 -20.50
CA ASP A 36 -28.96 -2.08 -21.46
C ASP A 36 -28.14 -1.67 -22.70
N MET A 37 -27.03 -2.35 -22.98
CA MET A 37 -26.39 -2.29 -24.29
C MET A 37 -26.49 -3.63 -25.01
N GLN A 38 -27.39 -3.59 -25.98
CA GLN A 38 -27.76 -4.61 -26.93
C GLN A 38 -26.60 -5.02 -27.86
N SER A 39 -26.70 -6.29 -28.25
CA SER A 39 -26.22 -6.98 -29.44
C SER A 39 -25.86 -6.14 -30.68
N ASN A 40 -24.79 -6.54 -31.37
CA ASN A 40 -24.68 -6.57 -32.84
C ASN A 40 -23.78 -7.77 -33.21
N ALA A 41 -24.30 -8.82 -33.82
CA ALA A 41 -24.66 -8.97 -35.24
C ALA A 41 -23.43 -9.24 -36.14
N ASP A 42 -23.34 -10.50 -36.55
CA ASP A 42 -23.09 -11.00 -37.90
C ASP A 42 -22.08 -10.27 -38.79
N ASN A 43 -20.98 -10.97 -39.09
CA ASN A 43 -20.24 -10.75 -40.33
C ASN A 43 -19.78 -12.08 -40.92
N GLU A 44 -20.64 -12.64 -41.79
CA GLU A 44 -20.25 -13.70 -42.73
C GLU A 44 -19.46 -13.06 -43.87
N GLY A 45 -18.19 -13.47 -44.01
CA GLY A 45 -17.29 -13.02 -45.07
C GLY A 45 -16.43 -14.18 -45.54
N ASP A 46 -16.95 -14.88 -46.54
CA ASP A 46 -16.29 -15.88 -47.38
C ASP A 46 -15.03 -15.31 -48.07
N THR A 47 -13.86 -15.92 -47.82
CA THR A 47 -12.73 -15.86 -48.75
C THR A 47 -11.85 -17.11 -48.66
N SER A 48 -12.02 -17.97 -49.65
CA SER A 48 -10.96 -18.55 -50.49
C SER A 48 -9.73 -19.18 -49.83
N LEU A 49 -9.71 -20.51 -49.91
CA LEU A 49 -8.57 -21.40 -49.66
C LEU A 49 -7.34 -21.06 -50.53
N GLN A 50 -6.29 -20.55 -49.91
CA GLN A 50 -4.90 -20.74 -50.38
C GLN A 50 -4.03 -21.10 -49.18
N ALA A 51 -3.40 -22.27 -49.27
CA ALA A 51 -2.51 -22.80 -48.26
C ALA A 51 -1.18 -22.05 -48.29
N ASP A 52 -1.01 -21.10 -47.37
CA ASP A 52 0.28 -20.52 -47.05
C ASP A 52 0.57 -20.63 -45.54
N VAL A 53 1.85 -20.85 -45.29
CA VAL A 53 2.52 -21.32 -44.06
C VAL A 53 2.15 -20.48 -42.82
N PRO A 54 1.99 -21.08 -41.61
CA PRO A 54 1.51 -20.36 -40.43
C PRO A 54 2.58 -19.42 -39.85
N THR A 55 2.55 -18.14 -40.25
CA THR A 55 3.33 -17.04 -39.64
C THR A 55 2.53 -16.27 -38.56
N SER A 56 1.33 -16.75 -38.22
CA SER A 56 0.33 -16.02 -37.40
C SER A 56 0.43 -16.21 -35.87
N LEU A 57 1.57 -16.64 -35.32
CA LEU A 57 1.71 -16.82 -33.85
C LEU A 57 2.39 -15.65 -33.11
N PHE A 58 3.02 -14.71 -33.83
CA PHE A 58 3.71 -13.57 -33.19
C PHE A 58 2.90 -12.25 -33.19
N ALA A 59 1.85 -12.13 -33.99
CA ALA A 59 1.03 -10.92 -34.04
C ALA A 59 0.08 -10.76 -32.82
N SER A 60 -0.31 -11.85 -32.17
CA SER A 60 -1.28 -11.80 -31.05
C SER A 60 -0.69 -11.37 -29.70
N VAL A 61 0.64 -11.31 -29.55
CA VAL A 61 1.26 -10.91 -28.27
C VAL A 61 1.44 -9.39 -28.15
N SER A 62 1.51 -8.67 -29.27
CA SER A 62 1.71 -7.21 -29.26
C SER A 62 0.42 -6.42 -29.04
N ALA A 63 -0.74 -6.97 -29.42
CA ALA A 63 -2.04 -6.33 -29.23
C ALA A 63 -2.57 -6.40 -27.78
N LEU A 64 -1.97 -7.23 -26.92
CA LEU A 64 -2.39 -7.39 -25.52
C LEU A 64 -1.71 -6.39 -24.56
N GLU A 65 -0.67 -5.66 -25.01
CA GLU A 65 0.13 -4.80 -24.12
C GLU A 65 -0.38 -3.35 -24.03
N GLU A 66 -1.10 -2.87 -25.05
CA GLU A 66 -1.72 -1.53 -25.01
C GLU A 66 -3.00 -1.50 -24.15
N ASP A 67 -3.65 -2.64 -23.91
CA ASP A 67 -4.92 -2.68 -23.16
C ASP A 67 -4.73 -2.78 -21.63
N VAL A 68 -3.64 -3.41 -21.18
CA VAL A 68 -3.36 -3.57 -19.74
C VAL A 68 -2.92 -2.25 -19.07
N THR A 69 -2.20 -1.38 -19.78
CA THR A 69 -1.77 -0.08 -19.22
C THR A 69 -2.90 0.95 -19.20
N LYS A 70 -3.86 0.87 -20.12
CA LYS A 70 -5.06 1.72 -20.15
C LYS A 70 -6.07 1.35 -19.06
N THR A 71 -6.10 0.08 -18.65
CA THR A 71 -6.96 -0.41 -17.56
C THR A 71 -6.42 -0.05 -16.16
N LEU A 72 -5.09 0.05 -15.97
CA LEU A 72 -4.50 0.41 -14.67
C LEU A 72 -4.66 1.90 -14.31
N LEU A 73 -4.86 2.78 -15.30
CA LEU A 73 -5.08 4.22 -15.10
C LEU A 73 -6.56 4.58 -14.82
N ARG A 74 -7.49 3.63 -14.98
CA ARG A 74 -8.93 3.85 -14.74
C ARG A 74 -9.41 3.37 -13.36
N MET A 75 -8.55 2.73 -12.55
CA MET A 75 -8.95 2.12 -11.27
C MET A 75 -8.70 2.94 -10.00
N ASN A 76 -8.37 4.22 -10.12
CA ASN A 76 -8.27 5.14 -8.97
C ASN A 76 -9.61 5.83 -8.60
N GLY A 77 -10.73 5.39 -9.19
CA GLY A 77 -12.06 5.91 -8.89
C GLY A 77 -12.95 4.85 -8.23
N GLY A 78 -13.00 4.89 -6.89
CA GLY A 78 -14.14 4.49 -6.06
C GLY A 78 -14.76 3.11 -6.28
N TYR A 79 -14.33 2.12 -5.50
CA TYR A 79 -15.19 0.97 -5.17
C TYR A 79 -15.01 0.62 -3.69
N GLU A 80 -15.98 1.01 -2.88
CA GLU A 80 -16.38 0.21 -1.73
C GLU A 80 -17.00 -1.08 -2.27
N ALA A 81 -16.24 -2.17 -2.27
CA ALA A 81 -16.78 -3.49 -2.53
C ALA A 81 -16.79 -4.27 -1.22
N THR A 82 -17.99 -4.44 -0.67
CA THR A 82 -18.36 -5.46 0.31
C THR A 82 -17.89 -6.83 -0.19
N ILE A 83 -16.80 -7.32 0.41
CA ILE A 83 -16.35 -8.69 0.24
C ILE A 83 -17.24 -9.57 1.12
N GLU A 84 -18.28 -10.17 0.53
CA GLU A 84 -18.93 -11.34 1.11
C GLU A 84 -17.93 -12.49 1.14
N LYS A 85 -17.38 -12.71 2.33
CA LYS A 85 -16.44 -13.79 2.61
C LYS A 85 -17.25 -15.05 2.88
N GLU A 86 -17.26 -15.94 1.91
CA GLU A 86 -17.87 -17.26 2.02
C GLU A 86 -17.25 -18.02 3.21
N SER A 87 -18.03 -18.08 4.29
CA SER A 87 -17.66 -18.61 5.59
C SER A 87 -17.67 -20.12 5.54
N SER A 88 -16.55 -20.69 5.11
CA SER A 88 -16.24 -22.10 5.27
C SER A 88 -16.14 -22.40 6.78
N ARG A 89 -17.23 -22.97 7.35
CA ARG A 89 -17.31 -23.47 8.72
C ARG A 89 -16.27 -24.56 8.95
N LYS A 90 -15.05 -24.15 9.31
CA LYS A 90 -14.04 -25.03 9.92
C LYS A 90 -14.00 -24.69 11.41
N ASN A 91 -14.63 -25.58 12.17
CA ASN A 91 -14.38 -25.91 13.58
C ASN A 91 -13.73 -24.80 14.42
N ILE A 92 -14.55 -24.19 15.28
CA ILE A 92 -14.15 -23.26 16.33
C ILE A 92 -13.26 -24.02 17.32
N THR A 93 -11.97 -24.13 17.01
CA THR A 93 -10.94 -24.22 18.05
C THR A 93 -10.85 -22.83 18.62
N MET A 94 -11.34 -22.62 19.85
CA MET A 94 -11.13 -21.39 20.59
C MET A 94 -9.63 -21.12 20.63
N SER A 95 -9.15 -20.27 19.74
CA SER A 95 -7.79 -19.74 19.81
C SER A 95 -7.76 -18.94 21.10
N ALA A 96 -7.10 -19.53 22.09
CA ALA A 96 -6.73 -18.86 23.31
C ALA A 96 -6.14 -17.49 22.95
N PRO A 97 -6.37 -16.45 23.78
CA PRO A 97 -5.78 -15.14 23.59
C PRO A 97 -4.29 -15.32 23.34
N ARG A 98 -3.83 -15.00 22.12
CA ARG A 98 -2.39 -14.90 21.86
C ARG A 98 -1.93 -13.72 22.69
N ALA A 99 -1.51 -13.99 23.92
CA ALA A 99 -0.63 -13.09 24.63
C ALA A 99 0.52 -12.81 23.65
N CYS A 100 0.63 -11.57 23.18
CA CYS A 100 1.76 -11.11 22.39
C CYS A 100 2.99 -11.19 23.29
N THR A 101 3.53 -12.39 23.48
CA THR A 101 4.87 -12.63 24.01
C THR A 101 5.84 -12.37 22.88
N SER A 102 5.83 -11.14 22.35
CA SER A 102 6.92 -10.62 21.54
C SER A 102 8.07 -10.32 22.49
N SER A 103 8.72 -11.38 22.96
CA SER A 103 10.00 -11.33 23.67
C SER A 103 11.09 -10.95 22.67
N SER A 104 10.96 -9.80 22.02
CA SER A 104 12.10 -9.08 21.52
C SER A 104 12.86 -8.64 22.77
N THR A 105 13.81 -9.48 23.16
CA THR A 105 14.84 -9.25 24.16
C THR A 105 15.73 -8.11 23.68
N THR A 106 15.15 -6.91 23.55
CA THR A 106 15.91 -5.68 23.71
C THR A 106 16.58 -5.86 25.06
N LYS A 107 17.92 -5.98 25.07
CA LYS A 107 18.72 -5.76 26.27
C LYS A 107 18.35 -4.37 26.76
N VAL A 108 17.29 -4.27 27.53
CA VAL A 108 17.02 -3.12 28.38
C VAL A 108 18.14 -3.25 29.40
N ASN A 109 19.29 -2.68 29.08
CA ASN A 109 20.28 -2.33 30.07
C ASN A 109 19.47 -1.62 31.14
N GLN A 110 19.26 -2.29 32.26
CA GLN A 110 18.56 -1.78 33.42
C GLN A 110 19.49 -0.75 34.06
N SER A 111 19.84 0.29 33.30
CA SER A 111 20.37 1.51 33.85
C SER A 111 19.23 2.01 34.72
N TYR A 112 19.44 1.98 36.03
CA TYR A 112 18.59 2.65 36.99
C TYR A 112 18.33 4.07 36.46
N THR A 113 17.17 4.28 35.82
CA THR A 113 16.85 5.55 35.21
C THR A 113 16.56 6.48 36.38
N ALA A 114 17.51 7.38 36.63
CA ALA A 114 17.35 8.40 37.66
C ALA A 114 15.97 9.04 37.50
N THR A 115 15.22 9.14 38.58
CA THR A 115 13.96 9.89 38.59
C THR A 115 14.24 11.33 38.98
N THR A 116 13.52 12.25 38.36
CA THR A 116 13.56 13.69 38.64
C THR A 116 12.13 14.18 38.84
N LYS A 117 11.96 15.19 39.70
CA LYS A 117 10.66 15.82 39.93
C LYS A 117 10.25 16.69 38.74
N PHE A 118 9.08 16.40 38.16
CA PHE A 118 8.42 17.22 37.16
C PHE A 118 7.01 17.56 37.64
N GLU A 119 6.71 18.84 37.86
CA GLU A 119 5.41 19.31 38.40
C GLU A 119 4.97 18.57 39.69
N GLY A 120 5.94 18.15 40.52
CA GLY A 120 5.70 17.41 41.77
C GLY A 120 5.70 15.88 41.63
N PHE A 121 5.66 15.35 40.40
CA PHE A 121 5.65 13.91 40.11
C PHE A 121 7.07 13.36 39.91
N ASP A 122 7.34 12.14 40.38
CA ASP A 122 8.60 11.44 40.13
C ASP A 122 8.57 10.79 38.75
N ILE A 123 9.32 11.36 37.81
CA ILE A 123 9.36 10.93 36.41
C ILE A 123 10.78 10.53 36.05
N ARG A 124 10.94 9.54 35.18
CA ARG A 124 12.21 9.24 34.53
C ARG A 124 12.88 10.47 33.90
N SER A 125 14.14 10.74 34.28
CA SER A 125 14.84 11.96 33.89
C SER A 125 15.03 12.13 32.38
N ASP A 126 15.13 11.03 31.63
CA ASP A 126 15.28 11.06 30.17
C ASP A 126 14.00 11.53 29.44
N LEU A 127 12.84 11.44 30.09
CA LEU A 127 11.55 11.84 29.52
C LEU A 127 11.16 13.28 29.89
N VAL A 128 11.77 13.86 30.93
CA VAL A 128 11.47 15.22 31.40
C VAL A 128 11.63 16.29 30.31
N PRO A 129 12.67 16.28 29.45
CA PRO A 129 12.79 17.28 28.38
C PRO A 129 11.63 17.24 27.38
N ILE A 130 11.10 16.05 27.08
CA ILE A 130 9.95 15.87 26.18
C ILE A 130 8.70 16.44 26.85
N LEU A 131 8.46 16.11 28.12
CA LEU A 131 7.34 16.64 28.89
C LEU A 131 7.38 18.16 29.02
N GLN A 132 8.54 18.76 29.28
CA GLN A 132 8.70 20.21 29.32
C GLN A 132 8.35 20.87 27.98
N LYS A 133 8.72 20.25 26.85
CA LYS A 133 8.37 20.72 25.51
C LYS A 133 6.85 20.67 25.30
N ILE A 134 6.20 19.56 25.68
CA ILE A 134 4.74 19.41 25.60
C ILE A 134 4.05 20.47 26.45
N TRP A 135 4.50 20.65 27.70
CA TRP A 135 3.91 21.60 28.64
C TRP A 135 4.03 23.04 28.17
N ARG A 136 5.18 23.41 27.59
CA ARG A 136 5.37 24.74 26.99
C ARG A 136 4.42 25.00 25.83
N ASN A 137 4.14 23.98 25.02
CA ASN A 137 3.34 24.12 23.80
C ASN A 137 1.83 24.01 24.05
N HIS A 138 1.42 23.20 25.03
CA HIS A 138 0.01 22.82 25.21
C HIS A 138 -0.54 23.19 26.59
N GLY A 139 0.30 23.74 27.48
CA GLY A 139 -0.06 24.11 28.84
C GLY A 139 -0.20 22.91 29.77
N ASN A 140 -0.98 23.09 30.84
CA ASN A 140 -1.26 22.04 31.81
C ASN A 140 -2.21 20.98 31.22
N ILE A 141 -1.65 19.85 30.80
CA ILE A 141 -2.40 18.76 30.16
C ILE A 141 -3.22 17.90 31.16
N ILE A 142 -2.99 18.06 32.47
CA ILE A 142 -3.67 17.31 33.54
C ILE A 142 -4.79 18.10 34.23
N GLU A 143 -5.04 19.35 33.80
CA GLU A 143 -5.98 20.28 34.47
C GLU A 143 -7.38 19.70 34.68
N HIS A 144 -7.86 18.86 33.76
CA HIS A 144 -9.19 18.26 33.80
C HIS A 144 -9.19 16.77 34.17
N SER A 145 -8.05 16.23 34.60
CA SER A 145 -7.99 14.82 35.00
C SER A 145 -8.75 14.63 36.32
N THR A 146 -9.59 13.60 36.38
CA THR A 146 -10.32 13.21 37.60
C THR A 146 -9.46 12.38 38.56
N ILE A 147 -8.25 12.02 38.14
CA ILE A 147 -7.36 11.13 38.86
C ILE A 147 -6.61 11.89 39.95
N ARG A 148 -6.61 11.34 41.16
CA ARG A 148 -5.96 11.96 42.34
C ARG A 148 -4.64 11.28 42.72
N SER A 149 -4.38 10.08 42.20
CA SER A 149 -3.17 9.32 42.52
C SER A 149 -1.98 9.85 41.72
N GLY A 150 -0.97 10.37 42.44
CA GLY A 150 0.24 10.90 41.82
C GLY A 150 1.03 9.86 41.03
N ASP A 151 1.08 8.60 41.49
CA ASP A 151 1.79 7.52 40.80
C ASP A 151 1.13 7.16 39.46
N ILE A 152 -0.21 7.20 39.40
CA ILE A 152 -0.96 6.95 38.17
C ILE A 152 -0.72 8.08 37.17
N ILE A 153 -0.76 9.34 37.63
CA ILE A 153 -0.45 10.50 36.78
C ILE A 153 0.99 10.42 36.27
N ALA A 154 1.94 10.06 37.14
CA ALA A 154 3.34 9.93 36.76
C ALA A 154 3.53 8.91 35.63
N ARG A 155 2.93 7.72 35.75
CA ARG A 155 2.98 6.70 34.70
C ARG A 155 2.30 7.14 33.40
N ALA A 156 1.18 7.84 33.49
CA ALA A 156 0.49 8.38 32.31
C ALA A 156 1.36 9.43 31.58
N LEU A 157 2.04 10.31 32.32
CA LEU A 157 2.98 11.27 31.76
C LEU A 157 4.17 10.56 31.09
N GLU A 158 4.73 9.52 31.71
CA GLU A 158 5.80 8.72 31.10
C GLU A 158 5.34 8.04 29.80
N SER A 159 4.13 7.48 29.79
CA SER A 159 3.54 6.88 28.59
C SER A 159 3.31 7.91 27.48
N LEU A 160 2.83 9.12 27.82
CA LEU A 160 2.68 10.21 26.87
C LEU A 160 4.03 10.64 26.29
N ALA A 161 5.06 10.81 27.12
CA ALA A 161 6.40 11.17 26.66
C ALA A 161 6.99 10.10 25.75
N THR A 162 6.81 8.82 26.10
CA THR A 162 7.24 7.67 25.29
C THR A 162 6.52 7.65 23.94
N MET A 163 5.20 7.90 23.93
CA MET A 163 4.42 8.00 22.70
C MET A 163 4.93 9.10 21.77
N VAL A 164 5.20 10.30 22.29
CA VAL A 164 5.78 11.40 21.50
C VAL A 164 7.18 11.05 21.01
N GLN A 165 8.00 10.39 21.83
CA GLN A 165 9.33 9.93 21.42
C GLN A 165 9.27 8.91 20.28
N ILE A 166 8.31 7.96 20.32
CA ILE A 166 8.08 7.01 19.22
C ILE A 166 7.70 7.77 17.94
N LEU A 167 6.79 8.75 18.04
CA LEU A 167 6.36 9.53 16.87
C LEU A 167 7.51 10.38 16.29
N ASP A 168 8.32 11.02 17.13
CA ASP A 168 9.47 11.84 16.69
C ASP A 168 10.56 10.98 16.03
N ASN A 169 10.87 9.81 16.59
CA ASN A 169 11.93 8.93 16.06
C ASN A 169 11.53 8.22 14.75
N ASN A 170 10.24 7.98 14.52
CA ASN A 170 9.75 7.20 13.38
C ASN A 170 9.14 8.07 12.26
N LEU A 171 9.58 9.31 12.11
CA LEU A 171 9.20 10.16 10.97
C LEU A 171 9.72 9.60 9.63
N VAL A 172 10.85 8.88 9.65
CA VAL A 172 11.53 8.32 8.46
C VAL A 172 11.45 6.80 8.42
N GLU A 173 11.50 6.15 9.59
CA GLU A 173 11.46 4.69 9.70
C GLU A 173 10.04 4.17 9.91
N SER A 174 9.76 2.95 9.40
CA SER A 174 8.46 2.34 9.59
C SER A 174 8.26 1.92 11.05
N ILE A 175 7.21 2.45 11.67
CA ILE A 175 6.71 2.01 12.98
C ILE A 175 6.42 0.51 12.95
N SER A 176 6.76 -0.21 14.03
CA SER A 176 6.44 -1.64 14.18
C SER A 176 4.99 -1.87 14.63
N ASP A 177 4.47 -3.08 14.43
CA ASP A 177 3.10 -3.46 14.83
C ASP A 177 2.85 -3.17 16.33
N CYS A 178 3.79 -3.55 17.20
CA CYS A 178 3.67 -3.33 18.64
C CYS A 178 3.71 -1.85 19.02
N GLN A 179 4.47 -1.02 18.29
CA GLN A 179 4.46 0.42 18.49
C GLN A 179 3.13 1.02 18.03
N ALA A 180 2.61 0.64 16.86
CA ALA A 180 1.32 1.14 16.36
C ALA A 180 0.16 0.82 17.31
N ASP A 181 0.14 -0.40 17.86
CA ASP A 181 -0.84 -0.82 18.87
C ASP A 181 -0.66 -0.04 20.19
N TYR A 182 0.59 0.15 20.63
CA TYR A 182 0.90 0.95 21.82
C TYR A 182 0.43 2.40 21.67
N LEU A 183 0.70 3.05 20.53
CA LEU A 183 0.26 4.42 20.25
C LEU A 183 -1.26 4.53 20.32
N SER A 184 -1.97 3.61 19.69
CA SER A 184 -3.44 3.62 19.62
C SER A 184 -4.10 3.39 20.99
N THR A 185 -3.60 2.40 21.73
CA THR A 185 -4.12 2.04 23.05
C THR A 185 -3.81 3.13 24.08
N THR A 186 -2.55 3.60 24.11
CA THR A 186 -2.11 4.63 25.06
C THR A 186 -2.84 5.95 24.84
N LEU A 187 -3.08 6.34 23.59
CA LEU A 187 -3.86 7.55 23.30
C LEU A 187 -5.28 7.43 23.86
N SER A 188 -5.94 6.29 23.62
CA SER A 188 -7.29 6.02 24.12
C SER A 188 -7.35 6.03 25.65
N ASP A 189 -6.37 5.41 26.31
CA ASP A 189 -6.26 5.40 27.77
C ASP A 189 -6.07 6.82 28.32
N LEU A 190 -5.19 7.63 27.72
CA LEU A 190 -4.95 9.00 28.15
C LEU A 190 -6.17 9.90 27.98
N GLU A 191 -6.91 9.75 26.87
CA GLU A 191 -8.18 10.44 26.65
C GLU A 191 -9.22 10.04 27.71
N PHE A 192 -9.31 8.74 28.02
CA PHE A 192 -10.20 8.22 29.06
C PHE A 192 -9.84 8.76 30.46
N MET A 193 -8.54 8.96 30.73
CA MET A 193 -8.03 9.55 31.97
C MET A 193 -8.23 11.08 32.07
N GLY A 194 -8.83 11.70 31.04
CA GLY A 194 -9.11 13.13 31.00
C GLY A 194 -7.90 14.01 30.68
N PHE A 195 -6.84 13.44 30.09
CA PHE A 195 -5.69 14.23 29.66
C PHE A 195 -6.05 15.02 28.38
N LYS A 196 -5.55 16.25 28.27
CA LYS A 196 -5.75 17.10 27.09
C LYS A 196 -4.80 16.69 25.95
N VAL A 197 -5.05 15.53 25.34
CA VAL A 197 -4.20 14.93 24.28
C VAL A 197 -4.83 14.91 22.88
N ARG A 198 -5.97 15.60 22.68
CA ARG A 198 -6.67 15.64 21.37
C ARG A 198 -5.78 16.12 20.21
N TRP A 199 -4.80 16.98 20.49
CA TRP A 199 -3.82 17.45 19.49
C TRP A 199 -2.96 16.32 18.92
N LEU A 200 -2.76 15.24 19.68
CA LEU A 200 -1.92 14.11 19.30
C LEU A 200 -2.64 13.11 18.38
N GLY A 201 -3.98 13.12 18.38
CA GLY A 201 -4.79 12.16 17.62
C GLY A 201 -4.44 12.11 16.14
N SER A 202 -4.30 13.28 15.50
CA SER A 202 -3.96 13.34 14.07
C SER A 202 -2.57 12.76 13.74
N PHE A 203 -1.61 12.85 14.66
CA PHE A 203 -0.27 12.30 14.47
C PHE A 203 -0.27 10.77 14.62
N VAL A 204 -0.96 10.25 15.66
CA VAL A 204 -1.12 8.81 15.88
C VAL A 204 -1.88 8.17 14.72
N GLU A 205 -2.97 8.79 14.25
CA GLU A 205 -3.76 8.27 13.14
C GLU A 205 -2.92 8.17 11.85
N LYS A 206 -2.15 9.22 11.52
CA LYS A 206 -1.24 9.22 10.37
C LYS A 206 -0.17 8.13 10.50
N ALA A 207 0.45 8.02 11.66
CA ALA A 207 1.45 6.99 11.97
C ALA A 207 0.89 5.57 11.78
N VAL A 208 -0.30 5.29 12.31
CA VAL A 208 -0.97 3.98 12.20
C VAL A 208 -1.41 3.70 10.77
N LYS A 209 -1.94 4.69 10.05
CA LYS A 209 -2.29 4.56 8.62
C LYS A 209 -1.06 4.24 7.77
N LEU A 210 0.04 4.95 8.00
CA LEU A 210 1.31 4.70 7.31
C LEU A 210 1.79 3.27 7.58
N HIS A 211 1.76 2.83 8.84
CA HIS A 211 2.09 1.45 9.21
C HIS A 211 1.24 0.42 8.46
N LYS A 212 -0.09 0.59 8.44
CA LYS A 212 -1.02 -0.30 7.71
C LYS A 212 -0.79 -0.31 6.19
N SER A 213 -0.24 0.77 5.63
CA SER A 213 0.07 0.86 4.20
C SER A 213 1.39 0.20 3.80
N LYS A 214 2.28 -0.09 4.76
CA LYS A 214 3.59 -0.73 4.53
C LYS A 214 3.52 -2.01 3.66
N PRO A 215 2.67 -3.01 3.93
CA PRO A 215 2.60 -4.21 3.09
C PRO A 215 2.22 -3.91 1.64
N LEU A 216 1.44 -2.86 1.39
CA LEU A 216 1.11 -2.41 0.03
C LEU A 216 2.33 -1.80 -0.66
N VAL A 217 3.10 -0.96 0.04
CA VAL A 217 4.35 -0.37 -0.47
C VAL A 217 5.37 -1.47 -0.79
N ASP A 218 5.53 -2.44 0.11
CA ASP A 218 6.44 -3.58 -0.10
C ASP A 218 6.02 -4.45 -1.30
N SER A 219 4.72 -4.67 -1.47
CA SER A 219 4.16 -5.39 -2.62
C SER A 219 4.37 -4.63 -3.94
N LEU A 220 4.19 -3.30 -3.92
CA LEU A 220 4.42 -2.44 -5.08
C LEU A 220 5.90 -2.42 -5.49
N LYS A 221 6.81 -2.38 -4.52
CA LYS A 221 8.25 -2.51 -4.76
C LYS A 221 8.58 -3.85 -5.42
N LYS A 222 8.08 -4.96 -4.86
CA LYS A 222 8.27 -6.30 -5.44
C LYS A 222 7.71 -6.40 -6.86
N LEU A 223 6.55 -5.79 -7.12
CA LEU A 223 5.96 -5.74 -8.46
C LEU A 223 6.84 -4.95 -9.44
N THR A 224 7.42 -3.84 -9.00
CA THR A 224 8.34 -3.02 -9.79
C THR A 224 9.62 -3.79 -10.15
N ASP A 225 10.16 -4.54 -9.19
CA ASP A 225 11.33 -5.41 -9.40
C ASP A 225 11.02 -6.51 -10.41
N LEU A 226 9.88 -7.20 -10.26
CA LEU A 226 9.42 -8.23 -11.20
C LEU A 226 9.17 -7.65 -12.60
N SER A 227 8.57 -6.47 -12.71
CA SER A 227 8.36 -5.79 -13.99
C SER A 227 9.69 -5.53 -14.71
N SER A 228 10.72 -5.13 -13.96
CA SER A 228 12.07 -4.91 -14.50
C SER A 228 12.69 -6.21 -15.02
N GLN A 229 12.55 -7.31 -14.28
CA GLN A 229 13.01 -8.64 -14.72
C GLN A 229 12.28 -9.12 -15.98
N VAL A 230 10.96 -8.92 -16.07
CA VAL A 230 10.18 -9.29 -17.25
C VAL A 230 10.66 -8.52 -18.49
N LYS A 231 10.98 -7.22 -18.34
CA LYS A 231 11.54 -6.41 -19.44
C LYS A 231 12.91 -6.93 -19.89
N GLU A 232 13.76 -7.32 -18.95
CA GLU A 232 15.08 -7.91 -19.26
C GLU A 232 14.94 -9.25 -19.98
N CYS A 233 14.15 -10.19 -19.43
CA CYS A 233 13.89 -11.49 -20.07
C CYS A 233 13.29 -11.32 -21.48
N ARG A 234 12.42 -10.33 -21.67
CA ARG A 234 11.84 -10.02 -22.98
C ARG A 234 12.88 -9.52 -23.96
N ALA A 235 13.83 -8.68 -23.54
CA ALA A 235 14.91 -8.24 -24.39
C ALA A 235 15.76 -9.43 -24.86
N ILE A 236 16.10 -10.34 -23.93
CA ILE A 236 16.85 -11.57 -24.24
C ILE A 236 16.09 -12.44 -25.26
N LEU A 237 14.80 -12.66 -25.03
CA LEU A 237 13.98 -13.48 -25.94
C LEU A 237 13.90 -12.87 -27.35
N ARG A 238 13.78 -11.54 -27.46
CA ARG A 238 13.78 -10.84 -28.75
C ARG A 238 15.10 -11.06 -29.50
N ASP A 239 16.23 -10.96 -28.81
CA ASP A 239 17.55 -11.19 -29.41
C ASP A 239 17.72 -12.64 -29.89
N GLU A 240 17.19 -13.61 -29.14
CA GLU A 240 17.24 -15.03 -29.50
C GLU A 240 16.35 -15.36 -30.71
N VAL A 241 15.13 -14.79 -30.77
CA VAL A 241 14.24 -14.90 -31.94
C VAL A 241 14.89 -14.30 -33.20
N ALA A 242 15.60 -13.18 -33.07
CA ALA A 242 16.33 -12.58 -34.19
C ALA A 242 17.43 -13.51 -34.73
N LYS A 243 18.18 -14.17 -33.85
CA LYS A 243 19.22 -15.16 -34.23
C LYS A 243 18.63 -16.36 -34.96
N LEU A 244 17.54 -16.94 -34.45
CA LEU A 244 16.85 -18.07 -35.10
C LEU A 244 16.34 -17.69 -36.50
N THR A 245 15.85 -16.47 -36.67
CA THR A 245 15.39 -15.95 -37.97
C THR A 245 16.55 -15.84 -38.97
N GLU A 246 17.74 -15.43 -38.52
CA GLU A 246 18.94 -15.39 -39.36
C GLU A 246 19.37 -16.80 -39.81
N GLU A 247 19.35 -17.77 -38.89
CA GLU A 247 19.67 -19.17 -39.19
C GLU A 247 18.67 -19.81 -40.16
N GLU A 248 17.37 -19.56 -39.99
CA GLU A 248 16.33 -20.03 -40.91
C GLU A 248 16.57 -19.52 -42.34
N ASN A 249 16.88 -18.22 -42.47
CA ASN A 249 17.19 -17.60 -43.75
C ASN A 249 18.45 -18.19 -44.39
N LYS A 250 19.47 -18.52 -43.59
CA LYS A 250 20.67 -19.22 -44.05
C LYS A 250 20.35 -20.62 -44.56
N LEU A 251 19.55 -21.40 -43.83
CA LEU A 251 19.14 -22.74 -44.23
C LEU A 251 18.33 -22.74 -45.53
N LYS A 252 17.36 -21.82 -45.67
CA LYS A 252 16.60 -21.62 -46.91
C LYS A 252 17.50 -21.34 -48.12
N LYS A 253 18.53 -20.51 -47.92
CA LYS A 253 19.52 -20.21 -48.97
C LYS A 253 20.34 -21.44 -49.37
N GLU A 254 20.77 -22.26 -48.41
CA GLU A 254 21.48 -23.52 -48.70
C GLU A 254 20.56 -24.53 -49.40
N MET A 255 19.30 -24.69 -48.96
CA MET A 255 18.32 -25.53 -49.66
C MET A 255 18.11 -25.10 -51.11
N ALA A 256 18.01 -23.79 -51.37
CA ALA A 256 17.89 -23.26 -52.73
C ALA A 256 19.13 -23.56 -53.59
N LYS A 257 20.33 -23.64 -53.00
CA LYS A 257 21.55 -24.07 -53.70
C LYS A 257 21.51 -25.57 -54.01
N VAL A 258 21.15 -26.41 -53.04
CA VAL A 258 21.03 -27.87 -53.21
C VAL A 258 19.98 -28.22 -54.25
N SER A 259 18.82 -27.54 -54.25
CA SER A 259 17.76 -27.74 -55.23
C SER A 259 18.21 -27.42 -56.67
N LYS A 260 19.20 -26.55 -56.87
CA LYS A 260 19.81 -26.29 -58.20
C LYS A 260 20.81 -27.37 -58.62
N LEU A 261 21.45 -28.04 -57.65
CA LEU A 261 22.46 -29.08 -57.89
C LEU A 261 21.85 -30.44 -58.21
N ILE A 262 20.65 -30.72 -57.69
CA ILE A 262 19.90 -31.95 -57.97
C ILE A 262 18.77 -31.57 -58.94
N PRO A 263 19.03 -31.51 -60.27
CA PRO A 263 17.94 -31.43 -61.22
C PRO A 263 17.09 -32.67 -61.00
N PHE A 264 15.81 -32.48 -60.63
CA PHE A 264 14.82 -33.56 -60.58
C PHE A 264 14.61 -34.09 -62.01
N SER A 265 15.55 -34.90 -62.48
CA SER A 265 15.52 -35.56 -63.77
C SER A 265 14.70 -36.83 -63.61
N GLY A 266 13.38 -36.66 -63.53
CA GLY A 266 12.44 -37.77 -63.49
C GLY A 266 11.15 -37.38 -62.80
N GLN A 267 10.15 -36.96 -63.58
CA GLN A 267 8.77 -37.08 -63.14
C GLN A 267 8.48 -38.57 -62.97
N VAL A 268 8.67 -39.10 -61.77
CA VAL A 268 8.14 -40.42 -61.43
C VAL A 268 6.62 -40.26 -61.33
N LYS A 269 5.89 -40.68 -62.37
CA LYS A 269 4.42 -40.75 -62.35
C LYS A 269 4.02 -41.81 -61.31
N LEU A 270 3.83 -41.40 -60.06
CA LEU A 270 3.33 -42.26 -58.98
C LEU A 270 1.81 -42.50 -59.04
N ASN A 271 1.12 -41.97 -60.04
CA ASN A 271 -0.32 -42.11 -60.21
C ASN A 271 -0.73 -43.41 -60.92
N GLU A 272 0.19 -44.34 -61.16
CA GLU A 272 -0.13 -45.64 -61.74
C GLU A 272 -0.53 -46.60 -60.60
N PRO A 273 -1.83 -46.92 -60.44
CA PRO A 273 -2.28 -47.79 -59.36
C PRO A 273 -1.67 -49.19 -59.53
N LEU A 274 -0.92 -49.64 -58.52
CA LEU A 274 -0.25 -50.95 -58.43
C LEU A 274 -1.19 -52.17 -58.34
N GLY A 275 -2.44 -52.06 -58.79
CA GLY A 275 -3.52 -53.00 -58.45
C GLY A 275 -4.28 -53.53 -59.65
N SER A 276 -3.67 -54.35 -60.49
CA SER A 276 -4.39 -55.22 -61.42
C SER A 276 -3.61 -56.50 -61.69
N GLY A 277 -3.96 -57.58 -61.00
CA GLY A 277 -3.58 -58.93 -61.44
C GLY A 277 -3.42 -59.96 -60.33
N LEU A 278 -4.53 -60.62 -59.96
CA LEU A 278 -4.58 -62.02 -59.54
C LEU A 278 -6.03 -62.51 -59.73
N THR A 279 -6.32 -62.99 -60.95
CA THR A 279 -7.46 -63.84 -61.32
C THR A 279 -6.92 -65.08 -62.00
#